data_AF-A0A9P1MZP4-F1
#
_entry.id   AF-A0A9P1MZP4-F1
#
_cell.length_a   1.000
_cell.length_b   1.000
_cell.length_c   1.000
_cell.angle_alpha   90.00
_cell.angle_beta   90.00
_cell.angle_gamma   90.00
#
_symmetry.space_group_name_H-M   'P 1'
#
loop_
_entity.id
_entity.type
_entity.pdbx_description
1 polymer ?
#
loop_
_entity_poly.entity_id
_entity_poly.type
_entity_poly.pdbx_seq_one_letter_code
_entity_poly.pdbx_strand_id
1 'polypeptide(L)'
;MIRHILIFSTFLVFSVFCQENPSAACTKALTDCENDLECQNRLAPLMAACSTGTCQPQCRSAVLNVYQNKLGRILLRSDASCIPGRDELRTCNFLPSESTVHCSLGKLACEADLQCNSKFGVFMSECESDAARGACSDKCRQLLKQTTETSVGNVFSNCTCTTRDDQLCLNLKDNLLGVCLKNTFSSSGSATLSPSDNSITDGPAFSDPSSSSTNTTYHFPPNCLIDGPDIYDPSQAAKVPWFDVNLDLPPRQRFQQMAKAYEKEIKDVFDILSYFLTIIPGVNAWEIIGNVTANALDKGMIMNPYKDEVLGIAEVIDVPIGNLVFLNIFYEMSRFCTSIVAQTEDNKDLYHARNLDFGQLFVWDIDAQSWALTDALKKLSVNINFYKNGKLLFKGSTLAGHVGVLTAMKPQKFSLSMNAKVQPDVFNVAKWYMGYYANTDLQFVMYFERWLFENCDTFECAREKIASVNILSGAYFILGGVNPGEGSVIVRNTTAIQFERKLFDGDNDWFLLQTNYDPDKDPLFIDNRRDPGNACMKKMTRKNISRKGIYTVLSSKPTLNKTTVHTVIMSVTKGYFETFIQNCPNPCWAF
;
A
#
# COMPACT_ATOMS: atom_id res chain seq x y z
N MET A 1 -2.12 2.02 -6.48
CA MET A 1 -1.53 0.67 -6.52
C MET A 1 -0.14 0.67 -7.16
N ILE A 2 0.05 0.91 -8.47
CA ILE A 2 1.39 1.09 -9.10
C ILE A 2 2.21 2.18 -8.41
N ARG A 3 1.58 3.35 -8.18
CA ARG A 3 2.16 4.44 -7.39
C ARG A 3 2.54 4.00 -5.97
N HIS A 4 1.83 3.05 -5.36
CA HIS A 4 2.09 2.60 -3.98
C HIS A 4 3.19 1.55 -3.91
N ILE A 5 3.31 0.64 -4.89
CA ILE A 5 4.41 -0.34 -4.99
C ILE A 5 5.72 0.35 -5.35
N LEU A 6 5.68 1.29 -6.31
CA LEU A 6 6.82 2.16 -6.62
C LEU A 6 7.17 3.05 -5.44
N ILE A 7 6.19 3.71 -4.79
CA ILE A 7 6.41 4.45 -3.54
C ILE A 7 7.01 3.53 -2.48
N PHE A 8 6.56 2.29 -2.31
CA PHE A 8 7.08 1.38 -1.29
C PHE A 8 8.53 0.97 -1.55
N SER A 9 8.88 0.71 -2.81
CA SER A 9 10.25 0.40 -3.22
C SER A 9 11.16 1.64 -3.19
N THR A 10 10.68 2.84 -3.54
CA THR A 10 11.41 4.07 -3.26
C THR A 10 11.45 4.41 -1.77
N PHE A 11 10.41 4.17 -0.96
CA PHE A 11 10.40 4.42 0.49
C PHE A 11 11.39 3.50 1.22
N LEU A 12 11.46 2.23 0.83
CA LEU A 12 12.46 1.28 1.31
C LEU A 12 13.88 1.74 1.00
N VAL A 13 14.11 2.28 -0.20
CA VAL A 13 15.41 2.84 -0.59
C VAL A 13 15.67 4.18 0.12
N PHE A 14 14.68 5.06 0.28
CA PHE A 14 14.80 6.39 0.90
C PHE A 14 14.92 6.34 2.43
N SER A 15 14.24 5.42 3.11
CA SER A 15 14.37 5.19 4.56
C SER A 15 15.76 4.73 4.98
N VAL A 16 16.59 4.30 4.02
CA VAL A 16 17.98 3.88 4.22
C VAL A 16 18.96 5.04 3.99
N PHE A 17 18.53 6.13 3.35
CA PHE A 17 19.41 7.28 3.06
C PHE A 17 19.48 8.34 4.16
N CYS A 18 18.61 8.31 5.19
CA CYS A 18 18.69 9.24 6.31
C CYS A 18 19.28 8.57 7.56
N GLN A 19 20.61 8.51 7.60
CA GLN A 19 21.40 8.15 8.78
C GLN A 19 21.54 9.33 9.76
N GLU A 20 20.46 10.02 10.12
CA GLU A 20 20.42 10.91 11.28
C GLU A 20 19.10 10.70 12.04
N ASN A 21 19.19 10.42 13.34
CA ASN A 21 18.01 10.36 14.19
C ASN A 21 17.30 11.73 14.16
N PRO A 22 15.97 11.77 13.90
CA PRO A 22 15.24 13.01 13.86
C PRO A 22 15.28 13.71 15.21
N SER A 23 15.28 15.05 15.20
CA SER A 23 15.27 15.83 16.44
C SER A 23 13.97 15.61 17.21
N ALA A 24 14.06 15.77 18.53
CA ALA A 24 12.90 15.69 19.41
C ALA A 24 11.82 16.73 19.04
N ALA A 25 12.25 17.91 18.58
CA ALA A 25 11.35 18.98 18.14
C ALA A 25 10.55 18.57 16.89
N CYS A 26 11.23 18.01 15.88
CA CYS A 26 10.54 17.52 14.68
C CYS A 26 9.61 16.35 15.01
N THR A 27 10.12 15.37 15.76
CA THR A 27 9.34 14.18 16.14
C THR A 27 8.06 14.54 16.90
N LYS A 28 8.14 15.50 17.82
CA LYS A 28 6.96 16.02 18.53
C LYS A 28 6.00 16.73 17.58
N ALA A 29 6.49 17.66 16.75
CA ALA A 29 5.65 18.40 15.81
C ALA A 29 4.97 17.48 14.77
N LEU A 30 5.66 16.42 14.35
CA LEU A 30 5.12 15.39 13.47
C LEU A 30 4.02 14.61 14.16
N THR A 31 4.26 14.14 15.39
CA THR A 31 3.25 13.42 16.19
C THR A 31 2.01 14.28 16.43
N ASP A 32 2.19 15.56 16.77
CA ASP A 32 1.08 16.49 16.97
C ASP A 32 0.27 16.69 15.68
N CYS A 33 0.93 16.76 14.52
CA CYS A 33 0.26 16.84 13.21
C CYS A 33 -0.43 15.52 12.80
N GLU A 34 0.16 14.37 13.11
CA GLU A 34 -0.41 13.05 12.81
C GLU A 34 -1.67 12.76 13.63
N ASN A 35 -1.74 13.29 14.87
CA ASN A 35 -2.91 13.17 15.73
C ASN A 35 -4.05 14.15 15.37
N ASP A 36 -3.83 15.07 14.44
CA ASP A 36 -4.83 16.01 13.94
C ASP A 36 -5.25 15.61 12.52
N LEU A 37 -6.51 15.23 12.33
CA LEU A 37 -7.01 14.70 11.06
C LEU A 37 -6.80 15.68 9.88
N GLU A 38 -6.94 16.99 10.12
CA GLU A 38 -6.74 17.98 9.06
C GLU A 38 -5.26 18.09 8.67
N CYS A 39 -4.36 18.15 9.66
CA CYS A 39 -2.92 18.19 9.41
C CYS A 39 -2.42 16.89 8.76
N GLN A 40 -2.86 15.73 9.25
CA GLN A 40 -2.55 14.42 8.71
C GLN A 40 -2.92 14.31 7.22
N ASN A 41 -4.14 14.73 6.84
CA ASN A 41 -4.61 14.70 5.46
C ASN A 41 -3.81 15.61 4.53
N ARG A 42 -3.24 16.71 5.03
CA ARG A 42 -2.37 17.61 4.26
C ARG A 42 -0.93 17.09 4.21
N LEU A 43 -0.48 16.43 5.26
CA LEU A 43 0.87 15.88 5.42
C LEU A 43 1.14 14.68 4.50
N ALA A 44 0.14 13.80 4.31
CA ALA A 44 0.29 12.62 3.46
C ALA A 44 0.68 12.96 2.00
N PRO A 45 0.05 13.94 1.32
CA PRO A 45 0.50 14.44 0.02
C PRO A 45 1.95 14.94 0.01
N LEU A 46 2.41 15.62 1.06
CA LEU A 46 3.78 16.14 1.16
C LEU A 46 4.77 14.99 1.22
N MET A 47 4.54 14.02 2.10
CA MET A 47 5.38 12.83 2.23
C MET A 47 5.44 12.01 0.94
N ALA A 48 4.38 12.03 0.14
CA ALA A 48 4.31 11.31 -1.13
C ALA A 48 4.89 12.07 -2.32
N ALA A 49 4.84 13.40 -2.32
CA ALA A 49 5.21 14.22 -3.47
C ALA A 49 6.66 14.74 -3.41
N CYS A 50 7.22 14.94 -2.22
CA CYS A 50 8.56 15.49 -2.01
C CYS A 50 9.63 14.41 -1.79
N SER A 51 9.64 13.37 -2.62
CA SER A 51 10.53 12.20 -2.50
C SER A 51 11.28 11.88 -3.79
N THR A 52 11.34 12.84 -4.72
CA THR A 52 11.96 12.66 -6.03
C THR A 52 13.38 13.22 -6.11
N GLY A 53 13.80 14.00 -5.11
CA GLY A 53 15.04 14.77 -5.14
C GLY A 53 15.03 15.90 -6.17
N THR A 54 13.87 16.21 -6.75
CA THR A 54 13.70 17.24 -7.78
C THR A 54 12.51 18.12 -7.44
N CYS A 55 12.59 19.44 -7.63
CA CYS A 55 11.53 20.39 -7.25
C CYS A 55 10.28 20.27 -8.15
N GLN A 56 9.51 19.19 -7.98
CA GLN A 56 8.33 18.90 -8.79
C GLN A 56 7.16 19.80 -8.39
N PRO A 57 6.27 20.16 -9.33
CA PRO A 57 5.08 20.96 -9.02
C PRO A 57 4.20 20.35 -7.93
N GLN A 58 4.09 19.02 -7.88
CA GLN A 58 3.29 18.33 -6.86
C GLN A 58 3.89 18.47 -5.45
N CYS A 59 5.23 18.43 -5.32
CA CYS A 59 5.88 18.68 -4.05
C CYS A 59 5.60 20.11 -3.59
N ARG A 60 5.78 21.10 -4.48
CA ARG A 60 5.46 22.52 -4.20
C ARG A 60 4.04 22.67 -3.67
N SER A 61 3.04 22.17 -4.40
CA SER A 61 1.63 22.28 -3.99
C SER A 61 1.37 21.63 -2.63
N ALA A 62 2.01 20.49 -2.35
CA ALA A 62 1.85 19.79 -1.09
C ALA A 62 2.46 20.55 0.09
N VAL A 63 3.68 21.12 -0.06
CA VAL A 63 4.31 21.95 0.97
C VAL A 63 3.46 23.17 1.29
N LEU A 64 3.03 23.91 0.26
CA LEU A 64 2.21 25.10 0.44
C LEU A 64 0.88 24.75 1.14
N ASN A 65 0.28 23.61 0.80
CA ASN A 65 -0.94 23.12 1.44
C ASN A 65 -0.74 22.75 2.92
N VAL A 66 0.36 22.06 3.26
CA VAL A 66 0.71 21.75 4.66
C VAL A 66 0.92 23.02 5.48
N TYR A 67 1.62 24.00 4.91
CA TYR A 67 1.94 25.26 5.60
C TYR A 67 0.70 26.13 5.90
N GLN A 68 -0.44 25.89 5.24
CA GLN A 68 -1.70 26.56 5.58
C GLN A 68 -2.29 26.07 6.92
N ASN A 69 -1.96 24.85 7.36
CA ASN A 69 -2.38 24.32 8.65
C ASN A 69 -1.42 24.76 9.78
N LYS A 70 -1.96 25.04 10.98
CA LYS A 70 -1.17 25.50 12.14
C LYS A 70 -0.10 24.51 12.58
N LEU A 71 -0.46 23.23 12.71
CA LEU A 71 0.47 22.16 13.10
C LEU A 71 1.46 21.87 11.97
N GLY A 72 1.01 21.95 10.72
CA GLY A 72 1.87 21.86 9.54
C GLY A 72 2.96 22.95 9.50
N ARG A 73 2.64 24.19 9.91
CA ARG A 73 3.65 25.25 10.09
C ARG A 73 4.66 24.93 11.17
N ILE A 74 4.21 24.40 12.32
CA ILE A 74 5.10 24.03 13.43
C ILE A 74 6.07 22.93 12.97
N LEU A 75 5.55 21.93 12.24
CA LEU A 75 6.34 20.85 11.65
C LEU A 75 7.39 21.40 10.67
N LEU A 76 6.98 22.23 9.69
CA LEU A 76 7.91 22.76 8.69
C LEU A 76 8.91 23.78 9.27
N ARG A 77 8.58 24.49 10.35
CA ARG A 77 9.48 25.42 11.06
C ARG A 77 10.45 24.73 12.03
N SER A 78 10.31 23.42 12.24
CA SER A 78 11.34 22.64 12.92
C SER A 78 12.60 22.54 12.05
N ASP A 79 13.45 21.54 12.28
CA ASP A 79 14.54 21.21 11.35
C ASP A 79 14.10 20.24 10.23
N ALA A 80 12.81 19.84 10.24
CA ALA A 80 12.19 18.88 9.33
C ALA A 80 12.93 17.53 9.25
N SER A 81 13.80 17.20 10.21
CA SER A 81 14.62 15.97 10.25
C SER A 81 13.81 14.66 10.23
N CYS A 82 12.56 14.74 10.69
CA CYS A 82 11.58 13.66 10.69
C CYS A 82 10.77 13.54 9.39
N ILE A 83 10.93 14.46 8.43
CA ILE A 83 10.27 14.42 7.13
C ILE A 83 11.20 13.72 6.12
N PRO A 84 10.81 12.58 5.52
CA PRO A 84 11.64 11.86 4.55
C PRO A 84 12.09 12.72 3.36
N GLY A 85 11.28 13.71 2.97
CA GLY A 85 11.56 14.65 1.89
C GLY A 85 12.44 15.86 2.25
N ARG A 86 13.03 15.92 3.45
CA ARG A 86 13.76 17.11 3.96
C ARG A 86 14.78 17.67 2.98
N ASP A 87 15.59 16.83 2.34
CA ASP A 87 16.65 17.32 1.46
C ASP A 87 16.09 17.93 0.17
N GLU A 88 14.97 17.39 -0.34
CA GLU A 88 14.22 18.02 -1.42
C GLU A 88 13.62 19.35 -0.95
N LEU A 89 13.02 19.38 0.25
CA LEU A 89 12.51 20.63 0.83
C LEU A 89 13.60 21.69 0.96
N ARG A 90 14.79 21.31 1.43
CA ARG A 90 15.94 22.22 1.55
C ARG A 90 16.41 22.71 0.19
N THR A 91 16.66 21.78 -0.75
CA THR A 91 17.16 22.11 -2.09
C THR A 91 16.19 23.01 -2.86
N CYS A 92 14.89 22.82 -2.62
CA CYS A 92 13.82 23.60 -3.25
C CYS A 92 13.40 24.85 -2.44
N ASN A 93 14.13 25.19 -1.38
CA ASN A 93 13.90 26.35 -0.52
C ASN A 93 12.50 26.34 0.15
N PHE A 94 11.94 25.18 0.43
CA PHE A 94 10.66 24.98 1.10
C PHE A 94 10.75 24.85 2.63
N LEU A 95 11.90 25.18 3.22
CA LEU A 95 12.10 25.22 4.67
C LEU A 95 12.08 26.67 5.17
N PRO A 96 11.09 27.08 5.99
CA PRO A 96 10.98 28.46 6.50
C PRO A 96 12.13 28.93 7.40
N SER A 97 12.89 28.00 7.98
CA SER A 97 14.01 28.27 8.89
C SER A 97 15.35 28.46 8.17
N GLU A 98 15.41 28.20 6.85
CA GLU A 98 16.62 28.35 6.04
C GLU A 98 16.81 29.80 5.57
N SER A 99 18.05 30.16 5.23
CA SER A 99 18.41 31.53 4.81
C SER A 99 17.80 31.97 3.48
N THR A 100 17.43 31.01 2.63
CA THR A 100 16.77 31.23 1.35
C THR A 100 15.48 30.43 1.33
N VAL A 101 14.37 31.12 1.03
CA VAL A 101 13.04 30.51 1.03
C VAL A 101 12.34 30.79 -0.29
N HIS A 102 11.48 29.87 -0.69
CA HIS A 102 10.64 29.98 -1.87
C HIS A 102 9.63 31.13 -1.71
N CYS A 103 9.46 31.98 -2.73
CA CYS A 103 8.65 33.21 -2.63
C CYS A 103 7.19 32.94 -2.21
N SER A 104 6.53 31.91 -2.76
CA SER A 104 5.17 31.53 -2.37
C SER A 104 5.06 31.08 -0.91
N LEU A 105 6.09 30.42 -0.37
CA LEU A 105 6.12 30.00 1.03
C LEU A 105 6.39 31.20 1.95
N GLY A 106 7.30 32.10 1.55
CA GLY A 106 7.53 33.39 2.23
C GLY A 106 6.27 34.25 2.30
N LYS A 107 5.47 34.28 1.22
CA LYS A 107 4.16 34.92 1.20
C LYS A 107 3.22 34.36 2.27
N LEU A 108 3.04 33.04 2.30
CA LEU A 108 2.20 32.39 3.32
C LEU A 108 2.73 32.61 4.74
N ALA A 109 4.06 32.67 4.92
CA ALA A 109 4.68 32.97 6.20
C ALA A 109 4.37 34.40 6.67
N CYS A 110 4.42 35.37 5.75
CA CYS A 110 4.05 36.75 5.99
C CYS A 110 2.55 36.90 6.29
N GLU A 111 1.68 36.24 5.53
CA GLU A 111 0.22 36.26 5.74
C GLU A 111 -0.18 35.64 7.10
N ALA A 112 0.59 34.66 7.58
CA ALA A 112 0.40 34.03 8.89
C ALA A 112 0.97 34.87 10.06
N ASP A 113 1.71 35.95 9.79
CA ASP A 113 2.24 36.88 10.80
C ASP A 113 1.49 38.20 10.76
N LEU A 114 0.98 38.65 11.91
CA LEU A 114 0.08 39.80 11.96
C LEU A 114 0.75 41.12 11.51
N GLN A 115 2.04 41.31 11.86
CA GLN A 115 2.76 42.53 11.50
C GLN A 115 3.13 42.52 10.01
N CYS A 116 3.66 41.41 9.51
CA CYS A 116 4.00 41.28 8.10
C CYS A 116 2.76 41.36 7.21
N ASN A 117 1.69 40.62 7.53
CA ASN A 117 0.45 40.62 6.76
C ASN A 117 -0.15 42.04 6.64
N SER A 118 -0.16 42.82 7.72
CA SER A 118 -0.66 44.19 7.69
C SER A 118 0.14 45.08 6.74
N LYS A 119 1.48 45.00 6.76
CA LYS A 119 2.35 45.81 5.90
C LYS A 119 2.31 45.34 4.44
N PHE A 120 2.35 44.03 4.23
CA PHE A 120 2.30 43.42 2.91
C PHE A 120 0.95 43.65 2.21
N GLY A 121 -0.16 43.60 2.95
CA GLY A 121 -1.49 43.89 2.42
C GLY A 121 -1.62 45.34 1.93
N VAL A 122 -1.04 46.31 2.64
CA VAL A 122 -1.01 47.71 2.20
C VAL A 122 -0.16 47.87 0.94
N PHE A 123 1.02 47.23 0.90
CA PHE A 123 1.86 47.21 -0.30
C PHE A 123 1.10 46.63 -1.51
N MET A 124 0.47 45.46 -1.37
CA MET A 124 -0.28 44.83 -2.46
C MET A 124 -1.43 45.71 -2.96
N SER A 125 -2.24 46.24 -2.04
CA SER A 125 -3.38 47.10 -2.36
C SER A 125 -3.00 48.36 -3.15
N GLU A 126 -1.86 48.98 -2.81
CA GLU A 126 -1.45 50.25 -3.40
C GLU A 126 -0.51 50.11 -4.61
N CYS A 127 0.21 49.00 -4.72
CA CYS A 127 1.37 48.90 -5.61
C CYS A 127 1.29 47.79 -6.65
N GLU A 128 0.32 46.87 -6.56
CA GLU A 128 0.16 45.78 -7.52
C GLU A 128 -0.06 46.27 -8.95
N SER A 129 -0.85 47.34 -9.13
CA SER A 129 -1.13 47.95 -10.44
C SER A 129 0.10 48.62 -11.06
N ASP A 130 0.90 49.31 -10.25
CA ASP A 130 2.15 49.94 -10.69
C ASP A 130 3.18 48.86 -11.09
N ALA A 131 3.32 47.84 -10.24
CA ALA A 131 4.20 46.71 -10.47
C ALA A 131 3.82 45.89 -11.72
N ALA A 132 2.52 45.71 -11.99
CA ALA A 132 2.03 45.06 -13.21
C ALA A 132 2.40 45.81 -14.50
N ARG A 133 2.67 47.12 -14.42
CA ARG A 133 3.19 47.94 -15.52
C ARG A 133 4.72 48.03 -15.55
N GLY A 134 5.41 47.28 -14.70
CA GLY A 134 6.87 47.31 -14.57
C GLY A 134 7.40 48.59 -13.91
N ALA A 135 6.57 49.33 -13.18
CA ALA A 135 6.95 50.55 -12.48
C ALA A 135 6.88 50.36 -10.95
N CYS A 136 7.69 51.10 -10.20
CA CYS A 136 7.55 51.16 -8.75
C CYS A 136 7.87 52.56 -8.22
N SER A 137 6.83 53.22 -7.70
CA SER A 137 6.91 54.56 -7.11
C SER A 137 7.72 54.57 -5.81
N ASP A 138 8.20 55.74 -5.39
CA ASP A 138 8.92 55.89 -4.10
C ASP A 138 8.06 55.46 -2.92
N LYS A 139 6.74 55.71 -2.99
CA LYS A 139 5.76 55.23 -2.02
C LYS A 139 5.77 53.70 -1.94
N CYS A 140 5.72 53.02 -3.09
CA CYS A 140 5.73 51.56 -3.16
C CYS A 140 7.04 50.95 -2.67
N ARG A 141 8.19 51.60 -2.95
CA ARG A 141 9.49 51.19 -2.40
C ARG A 141 9.51 51.31 -0.87
N GLN A 142 8.95 52.38 -0.30
CA GLN A 142 8.85 52.54 1.14
C GLN A 142 7.93 51.50 1.79
N LEU A 143 6.79 51.19 1.17
CA LEU A 143 5.85 50.18 1.67
C LEU A 143 6.44 48.77 1.62
N LEU A 144 7.15 48.44 0.54
CA LEU A 144 7.88 47.17 0.46
C LEU A 144 9.00 47.12 1.51
N LYS A 145 9.74 48.22 1.70
CA LYS A 145 10.78 48.31 2.74
C LYS A 145 10.21 48.04 4.13
N GLN A 146 9.08 48.67 4.48
CA GLN A 146 8.38 48.41 5.75
C GLN A 146 7.97 46.94 5.91
N THR A 147 7.61 46.27 4.82
CA THR A 147 7.29 44.84 4.84
C THR A 147 8.55 44.00 5.10
N THR A 148 9.66 44.30 4.40
CA THR A 148 10.94 43.58 4.54
C THR A 148 11.64 43.81 5.88
N GLU A 149 11.30 44.88 6.61
CA GLU A 149 11.82 45.15 7.95
C GLU A 149 11.14 44.32 9.05
N THR A 150 10.07 43.58 8.72
CA THR A 150 9.42 42.66 9.68
C THR A 150 10.22 41.37 9.85
N SER A 151 9.99 40.66 10.95
CA SER A 151 10.73 39.45 11.33
C SER A 151 10.64 38.31 10.31
N VAL A 152 9.51 38.20 9.58
CA VAL A 152 9.30 37.17 8.55
C VAL A 152 9.27 37.72 7.12
N GLY A 153 9.07 39.03 6.94
CA GLY A 153 8.97 39.66 5.61
C GLY A 153 10.31 39.96 4.96
N ASN A 154 11.41 39.91 5.70
CA ASN A 154 12.78 40.06 5.18
C ASN A 154 13.08 39.14 3.99
N VAL A 155 12.45 37.95 3.97
CA VAL A 155 12.53 36.92 2.93
C VAL A 155 12.19 37.45 1.55
N PHE A 156 11.33 38.47 1.42
CA PHE A 156 10.96 39.02 0.11
C PHE A 156 12.12 39.69 -0.61
N SER A 157 13.20 40.04 0.09
CA SER A 157 14.38 40.66 -0.51
C SER A 157 15.23 39.68 -1.31
N ASN A 158 15.16 38.37 -0.98
CA ASN A 158 16.05 37.35 -1.53
C ASN A 158 15.34 36.01 -1.83
N CYS A 159 14.01 35.97 -1.81
CA CYS A 159 13.28 34.74 -2.09
C CYS A 159 13.53 34.24 -3.51
N THR A 160 13.37 32.92 -3.69
CA THR A 160 13.60 32.26 -4.98
C THR A 160 12.36 31.57 -5.51
N CYS A 161 12.39 31.32 -6.82
CA CYS A 161 11.47 30.43 -7.50
C CYS A 161 12.31 29.36 -8.22
N THR A 162 11.82 28.14 -8.28
CA THR A 162 12.42 27.00 -8.97
C THR A 162 12.20 27.09 -10.49
N THR A 163 12.99 26.34 -11.25
CA THR A 163 12.89 26.30 -12.73
C THR A 163 11.61 25.64 -13.24
N ARG A 164 10.82 25.00 -12.35
CA ARG A 164 9.56 24.32 -12.66
C ARG A 164 8.37 25.01 -11.98
N ASP A 165 8.53 26.29 -11.67
CA ASP A 165 7.49 27.07 -11.01
C ASP A 165 6.34 27.48 -11.91
N ASP A 166 5.18 27.67 -11.26
CA ASP A 166 4.05 28.29 -11.91
C ASP A 166 4.29 29.80 -12.11
N GLN A 167 3.48 30.39 -12.98
CA GLN A 167 3.53 31.81 -13.28
C GLN A 167 3.29 32.68 -12.02
N LEU A 168 2.69 32.13 -10.96
CA LEU A 168 2.38 32.87 -9.73
C LEU A 168 3.64 33.17 -8.91
N CYS A 169 4.54 32.20 -8.72
CA CYS A 169 5.81 32.47 -8.02
C CYS A 169 6.65 33.50 -8.79
N LEU A 170 6.81 33.29 -10.09
CA LEU A 170 7.61 34.17 -10.95
C LEU A 170 7.04 35.58 -10.97
N ASN A 171 5.71 35.73 -11.07
CA ASN A 171 5.06 37.04 -11.00
C ASN A 171 5.29 37.73 -9.65
N LEU A 172 5.17 37.00 -8.53
CA LEU A 172 5.47 37.53 -7.21
C LEU A 172 6.92 38.01 -7.12
N LYS A 173 7.87 37.18 -7.54
CA LYS A 173 9.30 37.48 -7.44
C LYS A 173 9.72 38.62 -8.36
N ASP A 174 9.44 38.52 -9.65
CA ASP A 174 10.06 39.38 -10.65
C ASP A 174 9.27 40.66 -10.88
N ASN A 175 7.94 40.57 -10.91
CA ASN A 175 7.07 41.70 -11.26
C ASN A 175 6.62 42.48 -10.02
N LEU A 176 6.17 41.81 -8.96
CA LEU A 176 5.68 42.47 -7.75
C LEU A 176 6.84 42.95 -6.87
N LEU A 177 7.74 42.05 -6.48
CA LEU A 177 8.84 42.37 -5.58
C LEU A 177 10.04 42.97 -6.34
N GLY A 178 10.46 42.33 -7.43
CA GLY A 178 11.69 42.63 -8.16
C GLY A 178 11.75 44.04 -8.74
N VAL A 179 10.63 44.56 -9.26
CA VAL A 179 10.55 45.93 -9.80
C VAL A 179 10.81 46.99 -8.72
N CYS A 180 10.34 46.74 -7.49
CA CYS A 180 10.53 47.64 -6.36
C CYS A 180 11.88 47.48 -5.65
N LEU A 181 12.49 46.29 -5.72
CA LEU A 181 13.79 45.99 -5.12
C LEU A 181 14.98 46.42 -5.99
N LYS A 182 14.81 46.55 -7.30
CA LYS A 182 15.86 47.08 -8.20
C LYS A 182 16.09 48.56 -7.92
N ASN A 183 17.31 48.92 -7.50
CA ASN A 183 17.75 50.31 -7.40
C ASN A 183 17.74 50.94 -8.80
N THR A 184 16.97 52.01 -8.97
CA THR A 184 16.93 52.80 -10.20
C THR A 184 18.22 53.59 -10.38
N PHE A 185 19.04 53.19 -11.35
CA PHE A 185 19.84 54.14 -12.13
C PHE A 185 19.70 53.83 -13.62
N SER A 186 19.48 54.92 -14.36
CA SER A 186 19.50 55.08 -15.83
C SER A 186 18.18 54.95 -16.62
N SER A 187 17.58 56.13 -16.82
CA SER A 187 17.36 56.81 -18.11
C SER A 187 16.70 56.07 -19.30
N SER A 188 15.51 56.55 -19.65
CA SER A 188 15.03 56.86 -21.02
C SER A 188 15.29 55.87 -22.16
N GLY A 189 14.23 55.18 -22.60
CA GLY A 189 14.16 54.49 -23.88
C GLY A 189 12.71 54.35 -24.34
N SER A 190 12.30 55.24 -25.23
CA SER A 190 10.97 55.33 -25.84
C SER A 190 10.64 54.10 -26.71
N ALA A 191 9.42 53.56 -26.56
CA ALA A 191 8.75 52.81 -27.64
C ALA A 191 7.22 52.90 -27.49
N THR A 192 6.67 53.75 -28.34
CA THR A 192 5.29 53.94 -28.83
C THR A 192 4.27 52.81 -28.66
N LEU A 193 3.07 53.20 -28.19
CA LEU A 193 1.79 52.48 -28.23
C LEU A 193 1.05 52.67 -29.56
N SER A 194 0.30 51.66 -29.99
CA SER A 194 -0.82 51.70 -30.96
C SER A 194 -1.68 50.43 -30.79
N PRO A 195 -2.99 50.45 -31.11
CA PRO A 195 -4.04 50.22 -30.11
C PRO A 195 -4.72 48.84 -30.16
N SER A 196 -5.36 48.57 -29.01
CA SER A 196 -6.43 47.62 -28.70
C SER A 196 -7.25 47.01 -29.84
N ASP A 197 -7.48 45.70 -29.72
CA ASP A 197 -8.79 45.10 -30.01
C ASP A 197 -9.25 44.30 -28.80
N ASN A 198 -10.29 44.80 -28.14
CA ASN A 198 -11.09 44.08 -27.16
C ASN A 198 -12.32 43.55 -27.91
N SER A 199 -12.36 42.24 -28.16
CA SER A 199 -13.62 41.57 -28.49
C SER A 199 -13.87 40.46 -27.48
N ILE A 200 -14.81 40.74 -26.58
CA ILE A 200 -15.54 39.76 -25.80
C ILE A 200 -16.40 38.96 -26.79
N THR A 201 -16.25 37.65 -26.81
CA THR A 201 -17.28 36.73 -27.31
C THR A 201 -17.55 35.70 -26.23
N ASP A 202 -18.78 35.77 -25.72
CA ASP A 202 -19.38 34.81 -24.81
C ASP A 202 -19.19 33.37 -25.30
N GLY A 203 -18.60 32.53 -24.45
CA GLY A 203 -18.60 31.08 -24.63
C GLY A 203 -19.96 30.52 -24.17
N PRO A 204 -20.56 29.55 -24.90
CA PRO A 204 -21.91 29.10 -24.60
C PRO A 204 -21.96 28.32 -23.30
N ALA A 205 -23.02 28.58 -22.53
CA ALA A 205 -23.47 27.75 -21.44
C ALA A 205 -23.62 26.30 -21.92
N PHE A 206 -22.82 25.38 -21.36
CA PHE A 206 -23.07 23.96 -21.53
C PHE A 206 -24.17 23.56 -20.55
N SER A 207 -25.33 23.32 -21.14
CA SER A 207 -26.50 22.69 -20.56
C SER A 207 -26.17 21.34 -19.94
N ASP A 208 -26.67 21.17 -18.72
CA ASP A 208 -26.91 19.92 -18.02
C ASP A 208 -27.78 18.96 -18.87
N PRO A 209 -27.45 17.67 -18.96
CA PRO A 209 -28.46 16.66 -19.22
C PRO A 209 -28.47 15.61 -18.11
N SER A 210 -29.49 15.70 -17.28
CA SER A 210 -30.00 14.55 -16.55
C SER A 210 -30.54 13.49 -17.53
N SER A 211 -30.29 12.23 -17.18
CA SER A 211 -30.89 11.01 -17.75
C SER A 211 -30.59 10.68 -19.22
N SER A 212 -29.55 9.87 -19.44
CA SER A 212 -29.68 8.69 -20.31
C SER A 212 -28.65 7.64 -19.93
N SER A 213 -29.13 6.41 -19.82
CA SER A 213 -28.37 5.19 -19.62
C SER A 213 -27.25 5.06 -20.65
N THR A 214 -26.02 5.38 -20.27
CA THR A 214 -24.84 5.00 -21.06
C THR A 214 -24.37 3.64 -20.59
N ASN A 215 -24.63 2.65 -21.44
CA ASN A 215 -24.17 1.28 -21.32
C ASN A 215 -22.63 1.28 -21.43
N THR A 216 -21.93 1.42 -20.31
CA THR A 216 -20.48 1.21 -20.25
C THR A 216 -20.24 -0.29 -20.42
N THR A 217 -19.90 -0.71 -21.64
CA THR A 217 -19.37 -2.05 -21.86
C THR A 217 -18.07 -2.17 -21.08
N TYR A 218 -18.12 -2.78 -19.90
CA TYR A 218 -16.92 -3.23 -19.19
C TYR A 218 -16.09 -4.04 -20.18
N HIS A 219 -14.83 -3.66 -20.40
CA HIS A 219 -13.93 -4.37 -21.31
C HIS A 219 -13.67 -5.83 -20.86
N PHE A 220 -14.02 -6.13 -19.61
CA PHE A 220 -14.05 -7.46 -19.00
C PHE A 220 -15.34 -7.61 -18.15
N PRO A 221 -16.50 -7.95 -18.75
CA PRO A 221 -17.73 -8.08 -17.99
C PRO A 221 -17.63 -9.26 -17.01
N PRO A 222 -18.27 -9.16 -15.82
CA PRO A 222 -18.38 -10.29 -14.92
C PRO A 222 -18.97 -11.52 -15.62
N ASN A 223 -18.40 -12.69 -15.35
CA ASN A 223 -18.86 -13.95 -15.92
C ASN A 223 -18.94 -15.03 -14.84
N CYS A 224 -20.15 -15.27 -14.35
CA CYS A 224 -20.43 -16.33 -13.38
C CYS A 224 -20.67 -17.66 -14.10
N LEU A 225 -19.85 -18.67 -13.78
CA LEU A 225 -19.84 -19.98 -14.43
C LEU A 225 -20.87 -20.96 -13.86
N ILE A 226 -21.62 -20.57 -12.82
CA ILE A 226 -22.74 -21.36 -12.31
C ILE A 226 -23.77 -21.60 -13.44
N ASP A 227 -24.30 -22.83 -13.50
CA ASP A 227 -25.13 -23.40 -14.57
C ASP A 227 -24.39 -23.69 -15.89
N GLY A 228 -23.09 -23.44 -15.94
CA GLY A 228 -22.22 -23.82 -17.05
C GLY A 228 -21.74 -25.27 -17.00
N PRO A 229 -20.83 -25.65 -17.92
CA PRO A 229 -20.17 -26.96 -17.90
C PRO A 229 -19.47 -27.23 -16.57
N ASP A 230 -19.35 -28.51 -16.21
CA ASP A 230 -18.55 -28.90 -15.06
C ASP A 230 -17.06 -28.69 -15.35
N ILE A 231 -16.45 -27.77 -14.60
CA ILE A 231 -15.03 -27.43 -14.72
C ILE A 231 -14.21 -27.95 -13.54
N TYR A 232 -14.85 -28.57 -12.54
CA TYR A 232 -14.17 -29.07 -11.36
C TYR A 232 -13.51 -30.42 -11.67
N ASP A 233 -12.19 -30.43 -11.74
CA ASP A 233 -11.39 -31.62 -11.99
C ASP A 233 -10.41 -31.88 -10.84
N PRO A 234 -10.73 -32.78 -9.89
CA PRO A 234 -9.86 -33.15 -8.77
C PRO A 234 -8.47 -33.63 -9.19
N SER A 235 -8.31 -34.16 -10.42
CA SER A 235 -6.99 -34.61 -10.90
C SER A 235 -6.00 -33.46 -11.06
N GLN A 236 -6.48 -32.21 -11.26
CA GLN A 236 -5.60 -31.03 -11.26
C GLN A 236 -5.09 -30.72 -9.86
N ALA A 237 -5.91 -30.89 -8.82
CA ALA A 237 -5.46 -30.69 -7.44
C ALA A 237 -4.40 -31.72 -7.02
N ALA A 238 -4.50 -32.95 -7.53
CA ALA A 238 -3.50 -33.99 -7.28
C ALA A 238 -2.11 -33.66 -7.86
N LYS A 239 -2.00 -32.68 -8.76
CA LYS A 239 -0.72 -32.22 -9.32
C LYS A 239 0.03 -31.26 -8.40
N VAL A 240 -0.64 -30.65 -7.41
CA VAL A 240 0.01 -29.76 -6.44
C VAL A 240 0.76 -30.61 -5.41
N PRO A 241 2.09 -30.52 -5.31
CA PRO A 241 2.86 -31.42 -4.47
C PRO A 241 2.61 -31.22 -2.97
N TRP A 242 2.70 -32.31 -2.23
CA TRP A 242 2.62 -32.34 -0.77
C TRP A 242 4.00 -32.59 -0.16
N PHE A 243 4.29 -31.87 0.92
CA PHE A 243 5.47 -32.09 1.76
C PHE A 243 5.05 -32.30 3.21
N ASP A 244 5.83 -33.09 3.92
CA ASP A 244 5.63 -33.30 5.35
C ASP A 244 6.68 -32.49 6.11
N VAL A 245 6.23 -31.60 6.99
CA VAL A 245 7.09 -30.84 7.89
C VAL A 245 6.94 -31.39 9.30
N ASN A 246 8.03 -31.95 9.85
CA ASN A 246 8.06 -32.43 11.22
C ASN A 246 8.49 -31.31 12.19
N LEU A 247 7.54 -30.82 12.99
CA LEU A 247 7.77 -29.77 13.99
C LEU A 247 8.64 -30.24 15.17
N ASP A 248 8.85 -31.54 15.35
CA ASP A 248 9.75 -32.09 16.37
C ASP A 248 11.23 -31.97 15.97
N LEU A 249 11.52 -31.73 14.68
CA LEU A 249 12.89 -31.48 14.22
C LEU A 249 13.37 -30.08 14.65
N PRO A 250 14.69 -29.87 14.77
CA PRO A 250 15.27 -28.54 14.90
C PRO A 250 14.78 -27.61 13.77
N PRO A 251 14.37 -26.36 14.07
CA PRO A 251 13.81 -25.44 13.08
C PRO A 251 14.58 -25.36 11.75
N ARG A 252 15.93 -25.25 11.80
CA ARG A 252 16.79 -25.18 10.61
C ARG A 252 16.66 -26.36 9.65
N GLN A 253 16.16 -27.52 10.09
CA GLN A 253 16.08 -28.73 9.26
C GLN A 253 14.71 -28.90 8.57
N ARG A 254 13.67 -28.18 9.04
CA ARG A 254 12.27 -28.49 8.74
C ARG A 254 11.88 -28.31 7.27
N PHE A 255 12.46 -27.33 6.58
CA PHE A 255 12.08 -26.94 5.22
C PHE A 255 13.14 -27.26 4.16
N GLN A 256 14.28 -27.84 4.54
CA GLN A 256 15.42 -28.03 3.64
C GLN A 256 15.10 -28.92 2.44
N GLN A 257 14.33 -29.98 2.62
CA GLN A 257 13.94 -30.88 1.52
C GLN A 257 13.12 -30.14 0.46
N MET A 258 12.13 -29.37 0.89
CA MET A 258 11.28 -28.59 -0.01
C MET A 258 12.07 -27.49 -0.70
N ALA A 259 12.93 -26.78 0.04
CA ALA A 259 13.79 -25.75 -0.51
C ALA A 259 14.67 -26.28 -1.65
N LYS A 260 15.35 -27.41 -1.43
CA LYS A 260 16.17 -28.06 -2.47
C LYS A 260 15.34 -28.48 -3.69
N ALA A 261 14.13 -29.00 -3.48
CA ALA A 261 13.26 -29.44 -4.56
C ALA A 261 12.78 -28.29 -5.46
N TYR A 262 12.72 -27.06 -4.94
CA TYR A 262 12.27 -25.85 -5.64
C TYR A 262 13.36 -24.79 -5.78
N GLU A 263 14.63 -25.17 -5.65
CA GLU A 263 15.75 -24.22 -5.68
C GLU A 263 15.71 -23.34 -6.93
N LYS A 264 15.46 -23.97 -8.09
CA LYS A 264 15.41 -23.28 -9.36
C LYS A 264 14.24 -22.28 -9.39
N GLU A 265 13.04 -22.71 -9.03
CA GLU A 265 11.84 -21.88 -9.05
C GLU A 265 11.94 -20.71 -8.06
N ILE A 266 12.60 -20.92 -6.90
CA ILE A 266 12.86 -19.84 -5.95
C ILE A 266 13.83 -18.82 -6.57
N LYS A 267 14.92 -19.28 -7.21
CA LYS A 267 15.87 -18.41 -7.90
C LYS A 267 15.24 -17.66 -9.09
N ASP A 268 14.33 -18.29 -9.83
CA ASP A 268 13.55 -17.63 -10.90
C ASP A 268 12.76 -16.41 -10.35
N VAL A 269 12.20 -16.51 -9.13
CA VAL A 269 11.54 -15.36 -8.46
C VAL A 269 12.52 -14.26 -8.11
N PHE A 270 13.71 -14.60 -7.62
CA PHE A 270 14.77 -13.62 -7.32
C PHE A 270 15.18 -12.88 -8.59
N ASP A 271 15.33 -13.59 -9.71
CA ASP A 271 15.73 -13.00 -11.00
C ASP A 271 14.67 -12.02 -11.51
N ILE A 272 13.38 -12.37 -11.42
CA ILE A 272 12.27 -11.49 -11.82
C ILE A 272 12.24 -10.22 -10.96
N LEU A 273 12.41 -10.35 -9.65
CA LEU A 273 12.44 -9.20 -8.74
C LEU A 273 13.68 -8.35 -8.93
N SER A 274 14.83 -8.98 -9.12
CA SER A 274 16.09 -8.31 -9.45
C SER A 274 15.93 -7.47 -10.71
N TYR A 275 15.43 -8.08 -11.80
CA TYR A 275 15.14 -7.40 -13.05
C TYR A 275 14.17 -6.23 -12.87
N PHE A 276 13.04 -6.46 -12.19
CA PHE A 276 12.06 -5.40 -11.92
C PHE A 276 12.66 -4.23 -11.12
N LEU A 277 13.57 -4.51 -10.19
CA LEU A 277 14.19 -3.48 -9.35
C LEU A 277 15.39 -2.79 -10.01
N THR A 278 15.77 -3.17 -11.24
CA THR A 278 16.76 -2.43 -12.05
C THR A 278 16.21 -1.18 -12.74
N ILE A 279 14.94 -0.84 -12.53
CA ILE A 279 14.28 0.33 -13.16
C ILE A 279 14.99 1.65 -12.86
N ILE A 280 15.78 1.75 -11.79
CA ILE A 280 16.60 2.92 -11.47
C ILE A 280 18.04 2.68 -11.98
N PRO A 281 18.47 3.32 -13.07
CA PRO A 281 19.81 3.12 -13.62
C PRO A 281 20.89 3.44 -12.59
N GLY A 282 21.83 2.50 -12.39
CA GLY A 282 22.96 2.66 -11.47
C GLY A 282 22.66 2.35 -9.99
N VAL A 283 21.43 1.98 -9.63
CA VAL A 283 21.07 1.57 -8.27
C VAL A 283 20.67 0.09 -8.24
N ASN A 284 21.40 -0.72 -7.49
CA ASN A 284 21.04 -2.12 -7.26
C ASN A 284 20.03 -2.22 -6.09
N ALA A 285 18.78 -1.81 -6.34
CA ALA A 285 17.76 -1.76 -5.29
C ALA A 285 17.48 -3.14 -4.67
N TRP A 286 17.63 -4.23 -5.43
CA TRP A 286 17.45 -5.60 -4.93
C TRP A 286 18.51 -5.99 -3.88
N GLU A 287 19.77 -5.63 -4.12
CA GLU A 287 20.85 -5.84 -3.16
C GLU A 287 20.68 -4.96 -1.91
N ILE A 288 20.28 -3.70 -2.08
CA ILE A 288 20.01 -2.79 -0.95
C ILE A 288 18.90 -3.35 -0.06
N ILE A 289 17.77 -3.76 -0.65
CA ILE A 289 16.66 -4.38 0.09
C ILE A 289 17.14 -5.64 0.82
N GLY A 290 17.94 -6.48 0.15
CA GLY A 290 18.57 -7.65 0.76
C GLY A 290 19.38 -7.28 2.00
N ASN A 291 20.33 -6.35 1.88
CA ASN A 291 21.20 -5.94 2.98
C ASN A 291 20.43 -5.33 4.16
N VAL A 292 19.43 -4.50 3.88
CA VAL A 292 18.59 -3.87 4.90
C VAL A 292 17.73 -4.90 5.63
N THR A 293 17.20 -5.88 4.90
CA THR A 293 16.43 -6.97 5.49
C THR A 293 17.32 -7.91 6.32
N ALA A 294 18.55 -8.17 5.88
CA ALA A 294 19.53 -8.91 6.67
C ALA A 294 19.87 -8.16 7.98
N ASN A 295 20.05 -6.84 7.93
CA ASN A 295 20.25 -6.04 9.14
C ASN A 295 19.07 -6.12 10.10
N ALA A 296 17.83 -6.09 9.59
CA ALA A 296 16.64 -6.30 10.41
C ALA A 296 16.61 -7.71 11.04
N LEU A 297 17.01 -8.75 10.29
CA LEU A 297 17.16 -10.10 10.83
C LEU A 297 18.18 -10.18 11.98
N ASP A 298 19.32 -9.48 11.85
CA ASP A 298 20.38 -9.41 12.85
C ASP A 298 19.94 -8.69 14.11
N LYS A 299 19.11 -7.65 13.96
CA LYS A 299 18.43 -6.95 15.07
C LYS A 299 17.35 -7.78 15.78
N GLY A 300 17.10 -9.02 15.34
CA GLY A 300 16.12 -9.91 15.96
C GLY A 300 14.68 -9.63 15.55
N MET A 301 14.47 -8.99 14.40
CA MET A 301 13.13 -8.58 13.96
C MET A 301 12.27 -9.73 13.40
N ILE A 302 12.88 -10.89 13.15
CA ILE A 302 12.18 -12.14 12.82
C ILE A 302 12.28 -13.06 14.03
N MET A 303 11.11 -13.46 14.54
CA MET A 303 11.02 -14.32 15.71
C MET A 303 11.37 -15.79 15.41
N ASN A 304 11.81 -16.51 16.43
CA ASN A 304 11.94 -17.96 16.37
C ASN A 304 10.56 -18.63 16.53
N PRO A 305 10.32 -19.80 15.89
CA PRO A 305 11.30 -20.62 15.14
C PRO A 305 11.52 -20.20 13.67
N TYR A 306 10.77 -19.22 13.16
CA TYR A 306 10.75 -18.87 11.74
C TYR A 306 12.10 -18.35 11.24
N LYS A 307 12.82 -17.58 12.06
CA LYS A 307 14.19 -17.13 11.75
C LYS A 307 15.11 -18.32 11.42
N ASP A 308 15.15 -19.33 12.27
CA ASP A 308 15.99 -20.50 12.05
C ASP A 308 15.51 -21.34 10.85
N GLU A 309 14.21 -21.47 10.62
CA GLU A 309 13.70 -22.16 9.43
C GLU A 309 14.13 -21.47 8.13
N VAL A 310 14.04 -20.13 8.06
CA VAL A 310 14.49 -19.36 6.89
C VAL A 310 16.01 -19.45 6.70
N LEU A 311 16.79 -19.42 7.78
CA LEU A 311 18.24 -19.66 7.72
C LEU A 311 18.56 -21.05 7.16
N GLY A 312 17.84 -22.07 7.64
CA GLY A 312 18.00 -23.44 7.16
C GLY A 312 17.70 -23.61 5.67
N ILE A 313 16.74 -22.85 5.13
CA ILE A 313 16.47 -22.78 3.70
C ILE A 313 17.66 -22.13 2.97
N ALA A 314 18.10 -20.94 3.41
CA ALA A 314 19.20 -20.22 2.76
C ALA A 314 20.49 -21.04 2.68
N GLU A 315 20.81 -21.80 3.73
CA GLU A 315 21.97 -22.68 3.80
C GLU A 315 22.00 -23.76 2.70
N VAL A 316 20.83 -24.24 2.23
CA VAL A 316 20.76 -25.38 1.30
C VAL A 316 20.59 -25.03 -0.17
N ILE A 317 20.13 -23.81 -0.48
CA ILE A 317 19.93 -23.34 -1.86
C ILE A 317 20.88 -22.19 -2.24
N ASP A 318 21.75 -21.77 -1.33
CA ASP A 318 22.78 -20.74 -1.54
C ASP A 318 22.20 -19.44 -2.13
N VAL A 319 21.31 -18.81 -1.37
CA VAL A 319 20.70 -17.52 -1.71
C VAL A 319 20.99 -16.48 -0.63
N PRO A 320 21.05 -15.18 -0.97
CA PRO A 320 21.22 -14.12 0.01
C PRO A 320 20.10 -14.15 1.07
N ILE A 321 20.47 -14.32 2.33
CA ILE A 321 19.51 -14.47 3.44
C ILE A 321 18.52 -13.31 3.54
N GLY A 322 18.99 -12.08 3.34
CA GLY A 322 18.15 -10.89 3.39
C GLY A 322 17.05 -10.89 2.33
N ASN A 323 17.35 -11.34 1.12
CA ASN A 323 16.38 -11.45 0.04
C ASN A 323 15.36 -12.57 0.29
N LEU A 324 15.78 -13.69 0.88
CA LEU A 324 14.86 -14.76 1.27
C LEU A 324 13.93 -14.34 2.42
N VAL A 325 14.47 -13.62 3.43
CA VAL A 325 13.65 -13.03 4.50
C VAL A 325 12.69 -12.00 3.91
N PHE A 326 13.16 -11.17 2.98
CA PHE A 326 12.31 -10.20 2.28
C PHE A 326 11.13 -10.91 1.62
N LEU A 327 11.36 -12.00 0.88
CA LEU A 327 10.27 -12.78 0.31
C LEU A 327 9.31 -13.33 1.38
N ASN A 328 9.80 -13.75 2.54
CA ASN A 328 8.94 -14.26 3.61
C ASN A 328 8.03 -13.19 4.22
N ILE A 329 8.44 -11.92 4.22
CA ILE A 329 7.63 -10.80 4.72
C ILE A 329 6.91 -10.03 3.60
N PHE A 330 7.36 -10.14 2.35
CA PHE A 330 6.82 -9.43 1.19
C PHE A 330 5.37 -9.81 0.89
N TYR A 331 4.99 -11.04 1.24
CA TYR A 331 3.59 -11.51 1.19
C TYR A 331 2.62 -10.69 2.04
N GLU A 332 3.10 -9.95 3.04
CA GLU A 332 2.27 -9.08 3.90
C GLU A 332 1.88 -7.77 3.21
N MET A 333 2.60 -7.38 2.16
CA MET A 333 2.60 -6.01 1.66
C MET A 333 1.94 -5.86 0.29
N SER A 334 1.74 -6.96 -0.45
CA SER A 334 1.30 -6.87 -1.85
C SER A 334 0.43 -8.05 -2.32
N ARG A 335 -0.59 -8.48 -1.57
CA ARG A 335 -1.50 -9.58 -2.00
C ARG A 335 -2.95 -9.15 -2.18
N PHE A 336 -3.61 -9.73 -3.18
CA PHE A 336 -5.05 -9.70 -3.35
C PHE A 336 -5.61 -11.10 -3.11
N CYS A 337 -6.84 -11.20 -2.66
CA CYS A 337 -7.46 -12.48 -2.35
C CYS A 337 -8.97 -12.38 -2.50
N THR A 338 -9.61 -13.52 -2.77
CA THR A 338 -11.05 -13.68 -2.52
C THR A 338 -11.24 -14.91 -1.68
N SER A 339 -11.84 -14.76 -0.50
CA SER A 339 -12.11 -15.86 0.44
C SER A 339 -13.60 -16.00 0.67
N ILE A 340 -14.03 -17.26 0.84
CA ILE A 340 -15.42 -17.64 1.08
C ILE A 340 -15.46 -18.60 2.26
N VAL A 341 -16.36 -18.37 3.20
CA VAL A 341 -16.80 -19.37 4.17
C VAL A 341 -18.30 -19.59 4.00
N ALA A 342 -18.76 -20.84 3.90
CA ALA A 342 -20.15 -21.15 3.56
C ALA A 342 -20.66 -22.41 4.28
N GLN A 343 -21.88 -22.33 4.84
CA GLN A 343 -22.54 -23.43 5.53
C GLN A 343 -23.51 -24.16 4.60
N THR A 344 -23.37 -25.48 4.49
CA THR A 344 -24.32 -26.33 3.75
C THR A 344 -25.75 -26.21 4.27
N GLU A 345 -26.75 -26.49 3.42
CA GLU A 345 -28.17 -26.41 3.79
C GLU A 345 -28.54 -27.30 4.98
N ASP A 346 -27.94 -28.50 5.06
CA ASP A 346 -28.15 -29.45 6.15
C ASP A 346 -27.38 -29.12 7.44
N ASN A 347 -26.59 -28.04 7.44
CA ASN A 347 -25.71 -27.63 8.53
C ASN A 347 -24.66 -28.67 8.97
N LYS A 348 -24.36 -29.69 8.16
CA LYS A 348 -23.40 -30.74 8.53
C LYS A 348 -21.97 -30.45 8.11
N ASP A 349 -21.77 -29.49 7.21
CA ASP A 349 -20.45 -29.15 6.69
C ASP A 349 -20.32 -27.64 6.48
N LEU A 350 -19.09 -27.18 6.61
CA LEU A 350 -18.68 -25.81 6.38
C LEU A 350 -17.49 -25.85 5.42
N TYR A 351 -17.69 -25.23 4.27
CA TYR A 351 -16.65 -25.07 3.28
C TYR A 351 -15.97 -23.73 3.46
N HIS A 352 -14.66 -23.74 3.33
CA HIS A 352 -13.84 -22.55 3.33
C HIS A 352 -12.89 -22.62 2.15
N ALA A 353 -12.92 -21.62 1.28
CA ALA A 353 -12.11 -21.59 0.08
C ALA A 353 -11.52 -20.20 -0.17
N ARG A 354 -10.44 -20.15 -0.95
CA ARG A 354 -9.73 -18.91 -1.27
C ARG A 354 -9.05 -18.96 -2.64
N ASN A 355 -9.16 -17.87 -3.39
CA ASN A 355 -8.19 -17.50 -4.42
C ASN A 355 -7.06 -16.66 -3.80
N LEU A 356 -5.82 -17.07 -4.02
CA LEU A 356 -4.63 -16.26 -3.79
C LEU A 356 -4.29 -15.53 -5.09
N ASP A 357 -4.34 -14.21 -5.06
CA ASP A 357 -3.95 -13.34 -6.16
C ASP A 357 -2.64 -12.64 -5.79
N PHE A 358 -1.55 -12.91 -6.54
CA PHE A 358 -0.24 -12.37 -6.20
C PHE A 358 0.69 -12.21 -7.40
N GLY A 359 1.62 -11.26 -7.32
CA GLY A 359 2.59 -10.97 -8.37
C GLY A 359 2.17 -9.88 -9.35
N GLN A 360 1.03 -9.23 -9.13
CA GLN A 360 0.57 -8.11 -9.94
C GLN A 360 1.61 -6.99 -10.02
N LEU A 361 1.76 -6.38 -11.20
CA LEU A 361 2.63 -5.23 -11.44
C LEU A 361 4.14 -5.52 -11.45
N PHE A 362 4.54 -6.78 -11.27
CA PHE A 362 5.94 -7.23 -11.38
C PHE A 362 6.17 -7.91 -12.74
N VAL A 363 6.66 -7.11 -13.69
CA VAL A 363 7.03 -7.49 -15.07
C VAL A 363 5.86 -8.07 -15.88
N TRP A 364 5.30 -7.26 -16.78
CA TRP A 364 4.28 -7.73 -17.73
C TRP A 364 4.95 -8.44 -18.91
N ASP A 365 4.61 -9.71 -19.11
CA ASP A 365 4.98 -10.46 -20.30
C ASP A 365 3.93 -10.22 -21.39
N ILE A 366 4.36 -9.60 -22.49
CA ILE A 366 3.48 -9.21 -23.60
C ILE A 366 2.99 -10.44 -24.37
N ASP A 367 3.86 -11.44 -24.56
CA ASP A 367 3.57 -12.61 -25.37
C ASP A 367 2.67 -13.59 -24.60
N ALA A 368 2.98 -13.81 -23.32
CA ALA A 368 2.17 -14.65 -22.44
C ALA A 368 0.88 -13.94 -21.97
N GLN A 369 0.82 -12.60 -22.09
CA GLN A 369 -0.24 -11.76 -21.55
C GLN A 369 -0.53 -12.07 -20.07
N SER A 370 0.54 -12.10 -19.27
CA SER A 370 0.53 -12.45 -17.85
C SER A 370 1.62 -11.68 -17.10
N TRP A 371 1.58 -11.77 -15.77
CA TRP A 371 2.64 -11.24 -14.91
C TRP A 371 3.69 -12.32 -14.67
N ALA A 372 4.95 -12.03 -14.99
CA ALA A 372 6.03 -13.00 -14.86
C ALA A 372 6.17 -13.50 -13.42
N LEU A 373 6.03 -12.59 -12.44
CA LEU A 373 6.08 -12.98 -11.03
C LEU A 373 4.92 -13.91 -10.66
N THR A 374 3.69 -13.62 -11.08
CA THR A 374 2.54 -14.51 -10.84
C THR A 374 2.80 -15.91 -11.40
N ASP A 375 3.33 -16.01 -12.63
CA ASP A 375 3.60 -17.30 -13.26
C ASP A 375 4.74 -18.07 -12.59
N ALA A 376 5.75 -17.38 -12.06
CA ALA A 376 6.77 -18.00 -11.23
C ALA A 376 6.17 -18.52 -9.89
N LEU A 377 5.30 -17.75 -9.24
CA LEU A 377 4.65 -18.14 -7.99
C LEU A 377 3.70 -19.34 -8.15
N LYS A 378 3.07 -19.52 -9.32
CA LYS A 378 2.29 -20.73 -9.64
C LYS A 378 3.13 -22.00 -9.49
N LYS A 379 4.39 -21.96 -9.93
CA LYS A 379 5.32 -23.09 -9.84
C LYS A 379 5.78 -23.38 -8.41
N LEU A 380 5.74 -22.39 -7.53
CA LEU A 380 6.13 -22.54 -6.12
C LEU A 380 4.97 -22.99 -5.22
N SER A 381 3.74 -23.08 -5.73
CA SER A 381 2.59 -23.45 -4.90
C SER A 381 2.67 -24.91 -4.44
N VAL A 382 2.66 -25.10 -3.12
CA VAL A 382 2.80 -26.41 -2.47
C VAL A 382 1.82 -26.56 -1.31
N ASN A 383 1.47 -27.80 -1.01
CA ASN A 383 0.75 -28.17 0.20
C ASN A 383 1.71 -28.76 1.23
N ILE A 384 1.42 -28.53 2.51
CA ILE A 384 2.22 -29.01 3.63
C ILE A 384 1.32 -29.70 4.64
N ASN A 385 1.73 -30.89 5.06
CA ASN A 385 1.26 -31.51 6.29
C ASN A 385 2.24 -31.19 7.42
N PHE A 386 1.78 -30.52 8.46
CA PHE A 386 2.59 -30.26 9.64
C PHE A 386 2.35 -31.36 10.68
N TYR A 387 3.40 -32.07 11.04
CA TYR A 387 3.39 -33.15 12.03
C TYR A 387 4.01 -32.68 13.35
N LYS A 388 3.45 -33.12 14.48
CA LYS A 388 4.01 -32.93 15.82
C LYS A 388 3.75 -34.18 16.64
N ASN A 389 4.76 -34.67 17.35
CA ASN A 389 4.75 -35.96 18.03
C ASN A 389 4.26 -37.12 17.14
N GLY A 390 4.71 -37.13 15.87
CA GLY A 390 4.33 -38.13 14.87
C GLY A 390 2.86 -38.10 14.41
N LYS A 391 2.07 -37.09 14.80
CA LYS A 391 0.66 -36.93 14.40
C LYS A 391 0.48 -35.70 13.52
N LEU A 392 -0.38 -35.81 12.51
CA LEU A 392 -0.80 -34.66 11.70
C LEU A 392 -1.47 -33.63 12.62
N LEU A 393 -0.88 -32.45 12.71
CA LEU A 393 -1.41 -31.34 13.50
C LEU A 393 -2.32 -30.46 12.65
N PHE A 394 -1.87 -30.03 11.48
CA PHE A 394 -2.67 -29.23 10.54
C PHE A 394 -2.11 -29.34 9.12
N LYS A 395 -2.90 -28.87 8.15
CA LYS A 395 -2.55 -28.80 6.73
C LYS A 395 -2.53 -27.34 6.28
N GLY A 396 -1.67 -26.99 5.34
CA GLY A 396 -1.62 -25.65 4.78
C GLY A 396 -1.14 -25.62 3.33
N SER A 397 -1.56 -24.60 2.61
CA SER A 397 -1.01 -24.20 1.31
C SER A 397 -0.10 -23.01 1.52
N THR A 398 1.06 -23.04 0.86
CA THR A 398 2.06 -21.97 0.88
C THR A 398 2.83 -21.95 -0.43
N LEU A 399 3.86 -21.13 -0.50
CA LEU A 399 4.81 -21.07 -1.60
C LEU A 399 6.16 -21.61 -1.13
N ALA A 400 6.81 -22.48 -1.89
CA ALA A 400 8.10 -23.04 -1.53
C ALA A 400 9.13 -21.91 -1.30
N GLY A 401 9.89 -22.01 -0.21
CA GLY A 401 10.74 -20.92 0.31
C GLY A 401 10.07 -20.05 1.40
N HIS A 402 8.75 -20.19 1.61
CA HIS A 402 8.01 -19.53 2.69
C HIS A 402 7.76 -20.48 3.88
N VAL A 403 8.05 -20.03 5.11
CA VAL A 403 7.93 -20.88 6.32
C VAL A 403 6.61 -20.72 7.07
N GLY A 404 5.82 -19.68 6.80
CA GLY A 404 4.43 -19.58 7.28
C GLY A 404 3.43 -20.32 6.38
N VAL A 405 2.14 -20.10 6.59
CA VAL A 405 1.05 -20.64 5.76
C VAL A 405 0.14 -19.52 5.25
N LEU A 406 -0.34 -19.61 4.00
CA LEU A 406 -1.23 -18.62 3.38
C LEU A 406 -2.71 -18.97 3.55
N THR A 407 -3.00 -20.26 3.63
CA THR A 407 -4.35 -20.81 3.80
C THR A 407 -4.21 -22.17 4.45
N ALA A 408 -4.90 -22.41 5.55
CA ALA A 408 -4.68 -23.61 6.33
C ALA A 408 -5.93 -24.09 7.06
N MET A 409 -5.87 -25.35 7.47
CA MET A 409 -6.92 -26.03 8.21
C MET A 409 -6.32 -27.00 9.20
N LYS A 410 -6.80 -26.95 10.44
CA LYS A 410 -6.65 -28.02 11.42
C LYS A 410 -7.90 -28.91 11.31
N PRO A 411 -7.78 -30.16 10.80
CA PRO A 411 -8.92 -31.03 10.55
C PRO A 411 -9.81 -31.17 11.79
N GLN A 412 -11.13 -31.11 11.58
CA GLN A 412 -12.15 -31.19 12.62
C GLN A 412 -12.07 -30.11 13.72
N LYS A 413 -11.29 -29.04 13.52
CA LYS A 413 -11.20 -27.92 14.47
C LYS A 413 -11.58 -26.60 13.83
N PHE A 414 -10.72 -26.06 12.96
CA PHE A 414 -10.96 -24.80 12.26
C PHE A 414 -10.11 -24.67 10.99
N SER A 415 -10.48 -23.72 10.15
CA SER A 415 -9.76 -23.28 8.95
C SER A 415 -9.62 -21.77 8.95
N LEU A 416 -8.55 -21.29 8.32
CA LEU A 416 -8.23 -19.87 8.28
C LEU A 416 -7.66 -19.51 6.92
N SER A 417 -8.08 -18.34 6.43
CA SER A 417 -7.38 -17.63 5.38
C SER A 417 -7.33 -16.15 5.71
N MET A 418 -6.28 -15.48 5.28
CA MET A 418 -6.13 -14.04 5.45
C MET A 418 -6.08 -13.31 4.11
N ASN A 419 -6.80 -12.19 4.06
CA ASN A 419 -6.75 -11.24 2.96
C ASN A 419 -6.15 -9.92 3.46
N ALA A 420 -5.21 -9.36 2.67
CA ALA A 420 -4.59 -8.08 3.03
C ALA A 420 -5.53 -6.90 2.80
N LYS A 421 -5.34 -5.83 3.57
CA LYS A 421 -5.88 -4.51 3.21
C LYS A 421 -5.08 -3.93 2.05
N VAL A 422 -5.74 -3.23 1.12
CA VAL A 422 -5.08 -2.67 -0.08
C VAL A 422 -4.01 -1.63 0.25
N GLN A 423 -4.16 -0.90 1.35
CA GLN A 423 -3.16 0.07 1.80
C GLN A 423 -2.28 -0.57 2.88
N PRO A 424 -1.01 -0.91 2.57
CA PRO A 424 -0.09 -1.37 3.59
C PRO A 424 0.23 -0.23 4.57
N ASP A 425 0.40 -0.55 5.84
CA ASP A 425 0.87 0.41 6.85
C ASP A 425 2.38 0.67 6.66
N VAL A 426 2.69 1.53 5.69
CA VAL A 426 4.08 1.84 5.30
C VAL A 426 4.93 2.37 6.45
N PHE A 427 4.30 3.01 7.43
CA PHE A 427 4.98 3.58 8.58
C PHE A 427 5.41 2.50 9.57
N ASN A 428 4.52 1.55 9.88
CA ASN A 428 4.90 0.42 10.72
C ASN A 428 5.95 -0.46 10.04
N VAL A 429 5.89 -0.65 8.71
CA VAL A 429 6.94 -1.39 8.01
C VAL A 429 8.30 -0.67 8.11
N ALA A 430 8.34 0.65 7.93
CA ALA A 430 9.58 1.43 8.09
C ALA A 430 10.14 1.31 9.52
N LYS A 431 9.29 1.47 10.55
CA LYS A 431 9.67 1.25 11.96
C LYS A 431 10.21 -0.15 12.21
N TRP A 432 9.65 -1.16 11.56
CA TRP A 432 10.13 -2.53 11.65
C TRP A 432 11.56 -2.67 11.10
N TYR A 433 11.84 -2.14 9.90
CA TYR A 433 13.20 -2.15 9.34
C TYR A 433 14.22 -1.39 10.21
N MET A 434 13.79 -0.30 10.84
CA MET A 434 14.65 0.48 11.73
C MET A 434 14.95 -0.24 13.07
N GLY A 435 14.13 -1.23 13.45
CA GLY A 435 14.32 -2.03 14.66
C GLY A 435 13.47 -1.60 15.85
N TYR A 436 12.48 -0.70 15.67
CA TYR A 436 11.65 -0.17 16.75
C TYR A 436 10.81 -1.24 17.45
N TYR A 437 10.56 -2.37 16.77
CA TYR A 437 9.78 -3.48 17.30
C TYR A 437 10.65 -4.67 17.76
N ALA A 438 11.96 -4.46 17.94
CA ALA A 438 12.79 -5.50 18.53
C ALA A 438 12.28 -5.85 19.92
N ASN A 439 12.13 -7.15 20.21
CA ASN A 439 11.63 -7.69 21.48
C ASN A 439 10.19 -7.29 21.85
N THR A 440 9.36 -6.88 20.88
CA THR A 440 7.91 -6.70 21.11
C THR A 440 7.14 -7.97 20.77
N ASP A 441 5.84 -7.98 21.08
CA ASP A 441 4.91 -9.05 20.71
C ASP A 441 4.34 -8.90 19.29
N LEU A 442 4.82 -7.93 18.51
CA LEU A 442 4.34 -7.64 17.16
C LEU A 442 4.54 -8.84 16.23
N GLN A 443 3.46 -9.26 15.59
CA GLN A 443 3.47 -10.40 14.67
C GLN A 443 3.38 -9.97 13.21
N PHE A 444 4.09 -10.70 12.36
CA PHE A 444 3.69 -10.86 10.96
C PHE A 444 2.50 -11.81 10.90
N VAL A 445 1.46 -11.44 10.16
CA VAL A 445 0.23 -12.21 10.07
C VAL A 445 0.49 -13.63 9.55
N MET A 446 1.35 -13.80 8.55
CA MET A 446 1.71 -15.11 7.98
C MET A 446 2.32 -16.07 9.03
N TYR A 447 3.14 -15.54 9.93
CA TYR A 447 3.73 -16.29 11.04
C TYR A 447 2.71 -16.51 12.17
N PHE A 448 1.88 -15.50 12.43
CA PHE A 448 0.79 -15.61 13.39
C PHE A 448 -0.25 -16.66 12.97
N GLU A 449 -0.62 -16.74 11.69
CA GLU A 449 -1.50 -17.77 11.15
C GLU A 449 -0.95 -19.15 11.45
N ARG A 450 0.34 -19.38 11.17
CA ARG A 450 1.00 -20.64 11.54
C ARG A 450 0.99 -20.88 13.05
N TRP A 451 1.28 -19.87 13.86
CA TRP A 451 1.23 -19.97 15.31
C TRP A 451 -0.16 -20.37 15.83
N LEU A 452 -1.25 -19.84 15.25
CA LEU A 452 -2.62 -20.24 15.59
C LEU A 452 -2.83 -21.74 15.35
N PHE A 453 -2.38 -22.27 14.21
CA PHE A 453 -2.52 -23.70 13.92
C PHE A 453 -1.63 -24.59 14.79
N GLU A 454 -0.48 -24.09 15.24
CA GLU A 454 0.38 -24.83 16.17
C GLU A 454 -0.15 -24.84 17.62
N ASN A 455 -0.93 -23.83 18.02
CA ASN A 455 -1.24 -23.58 19.44
C ASN A 455 -2.73 -23.53 19.80
N CYS A 456 -3.64 -23.30 18.85
CA CYS A 456 -5.08 -23.35 19.08
C CYS A 456 -5.71 -24.64 18.57
N ASP A 457 -6.70 -25.15 19.29
CA ASP A 457 -7.44 -26.38 18.94
C ASP A 457 -8.95 -26.15 18.74
N THR A 458 -9.41 -24.90 18.78
CA THR A 458 -10.83 -24.55 18.61
C THR A 458 -10.98 -23.26 17.79
N PHE A 459 -12.16 -23.11 17.16
CA PHE A 459 -12.57 -21.87 16.51
C PHE A 459 -12.47 -20.67 17.47
N GLU A 460 -12.99 -20.80 18.69
CA GLU A 460 -12.98 -19.68 19.65
C GLU A 460 -11.57 -19.31 20.10
N CYS A 461 -10.67 -20.28 20.34
CA CYS A 461 -9.26 -19.97 20.63
C CYS A 461 -8.63 -19.14 19.52
N ALA A 462 -8.84 -19.57 18.27
CA ALA A 462 -8.30 -18.86 17.12
C ALA A 462 -8.87 -17.44 17.03
N ARG A 463 -10.19 -17.29 17.19
CA ARG A 463 -10.88 -16.00 17.18
C ARG A 463 -10.36 -15.06 18.28
N GLU A 464 -10.25 -15.51 19.53
CA GLU A 464 -9.80 -14.70 20.67
C GLU A 464 -8.34 -14.25 20.50
N LYS A 465 -7.48 -15.13 19.96
CA LYS A 465 -6.09 -14.78 19.63
C LYS A 465 -6.03 -13.81 18.48
N ILE A 466 -6.85 -14.00 17.44
CA ILE A 466 -7.02 -13.00 16.38
C ILE A 466 -7.54 -11.69 16.96
N ALA A 467 -8.33 -11.66 18.02
CA ALA A 467 -8.84 -10.40 18.57
C ALA A 467 -7.75 -9.55 19.26
N SER A 468 -6.80 -10.23 19.91
CA SER A 468 -5.86 -9.62 20.86
C SER A 468 -4.44 -9.40 20.32
N VAL A 469 -4.05 -10.07 19.24
CA VAL A 469 -2.67 -10.01 18.72
C VAL A 469 -2.32 -8.64 18.14
N ASN A 470 -1.13 -8.13 18.42
CA ASN A 470 -0.58 -6.97 17.70
C ASN A 470 0.01 -7.44 16.36
N ILE A 471 -0.45 -6.87 15.24
CA ILE A 471 0.01 -7.21 13.88
C ILE A 471 0.59 -5.99 13.18
N LEU A 472 1.58 -6.22 12.31
CA LEU A 472 2.29 -5.15 11.59
C LEU A 472 1.37 -4.28 10.73
N SER A 473 0.41 -4.89 10.07
CA SER A 473 -0.55 -4.25 9.17
C SER A 473 -1.95 -4.83 9.39
N GLY A 474 -2.98 -4.01 9.16
CA GLY A 474 -4.38 -4.46 9.22
C GLY A 474 -4.67 -5.56 8.19
N ALA A 475 -5.63 -6.42 8.52
CA ALA A 475 -5.94 -7.62 7.74
C ALA A 475 -7.41 -8.04 7.89
N TYR A 476 -7.88 -8.91 7.00
CA TYR A 476 -9.14 -9.62 7.13
C TYR A 476 -8.86 -11.09 7.41
N PHE A 477 -9.32 -11.60 8.55
CA PHE A 477 -9.24 -13.01 8.88
C PHE A 477 -10.58 -13.66 8.59
N ILE A 478 -10.59 -14.62 7.67
CA ILE A 478 -11.76 -15.43 7.37
C ILE A 478 -11.57 -16.73 8.13
N LEU A 479 -12.41 -16.99 9.12
CA LEU A 479 -12.28 -18.12 10.04
C LEU A 479 -13.51 -19.03 9.87
N GLY A 480 -13.27 -20.33 9.77
CA GLY A 480 -14.32 -21.35 9.69
C GLY A 480 -14.12 -22.44 10.72
N GLY A 481 -15.16 -22.87 11.41
CA GLY A 481 -15.15 -23.90 12.45
C GLY A 481 -15.83 -25.19 12.00
N VAL A 482 -16.29 -25.97 12.97
CA VAL A 482 -16.96 -27.26 12.74
C VAL A 482 -18.43 -27.24 13.11
N ASN A 483 -18.84 -26.31 13.98
CA ASN A 483 -20.24 -26.19 14.39
C ASN A 483 -21.01 -25.28 13.44
N PRO A 484 -22.33 -25.50 13.29
CA PRO A 484 -23.19 -24.62 12.51
C PRO A 484 -23.04 -23.16 12.93
N GLY A 485 -22.74 -22.28 11.97
CA GLY A 485 -22.60 -20.84 12.21
C GLY A 485 -21.21 -20.39 12.66
N GLU A 486 -20.26 -21.29 12.87
CA GLU A 486 -18.85 -20.94 13.11
C GLU A 486 -18.16 -20.49 11.81
N GLY A 487 -18.61 -19.39 11.22
CA GLY A 487 -17.92 -18.73 10.11
C GLY A 487 -17.89 -17.24 10.36
N SER A 488 -16.70 -16.64 10.33
CA SER A 488 -16.51 -15.22 10.59
C SER A 488 -15.60 -14.57 9.57
N VAL A 489 -15.88 -13.31 9.22
CA VAL A 489 -14.95 -12.36 8.64
C VAL A 489 -14.60 -11.34 9.71
N ILE A 490 -13.37 -11.38 10.20
CA ILE A 490 -12.86 -10.50 11.26
C ILE A 490 -11.98 -9.43 10.62
N VAL A 491 -12.44 -8.19 10.64
CA VAL A 491 -11.71 -7.01 10.17
C VAL A 491 -10.82 -6.50 11.30
N ARG A 492 -9.50 -6.58 11.12
CA ARG A 492 -8.51 -6.12 12.10
C ARG A 492 -7.81 -4.85 11.61
N ASN A 493 -7.59 -3.91 12.52
CA ASN A 493 -6.46 -2.98 12.40
C ASN A 493 -5.23 -3.63 13.08
N THR A 494 -4.19 -2.86 13.39
CA THR A 494 -2.94 -3.38 13.94
C THR A 494 -3.07 -3.90 15.38
N THR A 495 -4.08 -3.47 16.15
CA THR A 495 -4.19 -3.76 17.59
C THR A 495 -5.54 -4.34 18.00
N ALA A 496 -6.60 -4.14 17.24
CA ALA A 496 -7.98 -4.43 17.63
C ALA A 496 -8.87 -4.91 16.48
N ILE A 497 -9.97 -5.56 16.83
CA ILE A 497 -11.07 -5.81 15.90
C ILE A 497 -11.78 -4.49 15.63
N GLN A 498 -11.91 -4.14 14.35
CA GLN A 498 -12.72 -3.03 13.88
C GLN A 498 -14.17 -3.47 13.72
N PHE A 499 -14.37 -4.66 13.14
CA PHE A 499 -15.68 -5.23 12.86
C PHE A 499 -15.56 -6.74 12.69
N GLU A 500 -16.60 -7.49 13.04
CA GLU A 500 -16.72 -8.92 12.78
C GLU A 500 -18.11 -9.19 12.20
N ARG A 501 -18.16 -9.86 11.05
CA ARG A 501 -19.39 -10.39 10.46
C ARG A 501 -19.40 -11.89 10.59
N LYS A 502 -20.50 -12.46 11.07
CA LYS A 502 -20.64 -13.92 11.23
C LYS A 502 -21.66 -14.48 10.28
N LEU A 503 -21.53 -15.78 9.98
CA LEU A 503 -22.58 -16.52 9.31
C LEU A 503 -23.88 -16.39 10.12
N PHE A 504 -24.98 -16.21 9.40
CA PHE A 504 -26.32 -16.00 9.97
C PHE A 504 -26.54 -14.67 10.72
N ASP A 505 -25.60 -13.72 10.64
CA ASP A 505 -25.89 -12.32 11.01
C ASP A 505 -26.71 -11.66 9.89
N GLY A 506 -28.05 -11.70 9.98
CA GLY A 506 -28.99 -11.04 9.06
C GLY A 506 -29.90 -11.99 8.25
N ASP A 507 -30.71 -11.42 7.36
CA ASP A 507 -31.88 -12.10 6.75
C ASP A 507 -31.60 -13.27 5.81
N ASN A 508 -30.34 -13.57 5.46
CA ASN A 508 -29.89 -14.85 4.87
C ASN A 508 -28.38 -14.81 4.57
N ASP A 509 -27.55 -15.19 5.55
CA ASP A 509 -26.09 -15.10 5.43
C ASP A 509 -25.40 -16.46 5.60
N TRP A 510 -25.81 -17.43 4.78
CA TRP A 510 -25.25 -18.78 4.76
C TRP A 510 -23.84 -18.86 4.13
N PHE A 511 -23.33 -17.74 3.62
CA PHE A 511 -21.95 -17.59 3.21
C PHE A 511 -21.44 -16.18 3.49
N LEU A 512 -20.16 -16.04 3.80
CA LEU A 512 -19.45 -14.77 3.80
C LEU A 512 -18.42 -14.79 2.67
N LEU A 513 -18.34 -13.71 1.90
CA LEU A 513 -17.31 -13.49 0.90
C LEU A 513 -16.54 -12.22 1.24
N GLN A 514 -15.23 -12.35 1.40
CA GLN A 514 -14.32 -11.25 1.71
C GLN A 514 -13.26 -11.14 0.63
N THR A 515 -12.99 -9.92 0.18
CA THR A 515 -11.89 -9.60 -0.73
C THR A 515 -10.83 -8.80 0.01
N ASN A 516 -10.43 -7.62 -0.47
CA ASN A 516 -9.40 -6.78 0.12
C ASN A 516 -9.92 -5.42 0.62
N TYR A 517 -11.24 -5.29 0.74
CA TYR A 517 -11.93 -4.05 1.13
C TYR A 517 -12.78 -4.27 2.37
N ASP A 518 -12.95 -3.21 3.17
CA ASP A 518 -13.82 -3.29 4.35
C ASP A 518 -15.26 -3.59 3.88
N PRO A 519 -15.97 -4.54 4.54
CA PRO A 519 -17.30 -4.98 4.10
C PRO A 519 -18.33 -3.87 3.96
N ASP A 520 -18.19 -2.79 4.73
CA ASP A 520 -19.06 -1.62 4.83
C ASP A 520 -18.71 -0.50 3.83
N LYS A 521 -17.62 -0.64 3.07
CA LYS A 521 -17.18 0.33 2.05
C LYS A 521 -17.35 -0.21 0.65
N ASP A 522 -17.54 0.69 -0.32
CA ASP A 522 -17.56 0.33 -1.73
C ASP A 522 -16.22 -0.31 -2.17
N PRO A 523 -16.25 -1.31 -3.07
CA PRO A 523 -15.03 -1.81 -3.72
C PRO A 523 -14.31 -0.69 -4.48
N LEU A 524 -13.01 -0.87 -4.74
CA LEU A 524 -12.35 0.03 -5.69
C LEU A 524 -12.95 -0.15 -7.08
N PHE A 525 -13.16 0.95 -7.79
CA PHE A 525 -13.72 0.93 -9.15
C PHE A 525 -12.95 0.02 -10.12
N ILE A 526 -11.63 -0.09 -9.95
CA ILE A 526 -10.74 -0.91 -10.79
C ILE A 526 -10.58 -2.37 -10.33
N ASP A 527 -11.12 -2.73 -9.16
CA ASP A 527 -11.11 -4.11 -8.63
C ASP A 527 -12.40 -4.33 -7.83
N ASN A 528 -13.43 -4.80 -8.53
CA ASN A 528 -14.67 -5.26 -7.92
C ASN A 528 -14.87 -6.77 -8.10
N ARG A 529 -14.15 -7.56 -7.29
CA ARG A 529 -14.39 -9.01 -7.15
C ARG A 529 -15.54 -9.35 -6.21
N ARG A 530 -15.85 -8.45 -5.27
CA ARG A 530 -16.84 -8.68 -4.21
C ARG A 530 -18.26 -8.83 -4.76
N ASP A 531 -18.73 -7.88 -5.57
CA ASP A 531 -20.14 -7.88 -5.99
C ASP A 531 -20.45 -9.00 -6.98
N PRO A 532 -19.63 -9.23 -8.02
CA PRO A 532 -19.78 -10.40 -8.87
C PRO A 532 -19.67 -11.73 -8.13
N GLY A 533 -18.72 -11.85 -7.19
CA GLY A 533 -18.55 -13.04 -6.36
C GLY A 533 -19.79 -13.33 -5.52
N ASN A 534 -20.33 -12.31 -4.85
CA ASN A 534 -21.58 -12.41 -4.08
C ASN A 534 -22.77 -12.78 -4.95
N ALA A 535 -22.90 -12.16 -6.13
CA ALA A 535 -23.95 -12.49 -7.09
C ALA A 535 -23.84 -13.95 -7.55
N CYS A 536 -22.62 -14.43 -7.79
CA CYS A 536 -22.37 -15.80 -8.22
C CYS A 536 -22.65 -16.83 -7.11
N MET A 537 -22.31 -16.52 -5.85
CA MET A 537 -22.71 -17.32 -4.69
C MET A 537 -24.24 -17.40 -4.53
N LYS A 538 -24.93 -16.26 -4.66
CA LYS A 538 -26.41 -16.22 -4.62
C LYS A 538 -27.02 -17.07 -5.74
N LYS A 539 -26.45 -17.00 -6.95
CA LYS A 539 -26.86 -17.81 -8.10
C LYS A 539 -26.63 -19.31 -7.85
N MET A 540 -25.51 -19.69 -7.24
CA MET A 540 -25.24 -21.08 -6.85
C MET A 540 -26.30 -21.62 -5.89
N THR A 541 -26.81 -20.78 -4.99
CA THR A 541 -27.72 -21.13 -3.89
C THR A 541 -27.09 -22.04 -2.82
N ARG A 542 -27.69 -22.04 -1.63
CA ARG A 542 -27.22 -22.86 -0.49
C ARG A 542 -27.27 -24.36 -0.75
N LYS A 543 -28.23 -24.81 -1.58
CA LYS A 543 -28.45 -26.22 -1.93
C LYS A 543 -27.28 -26.85 -2.68
N ASN A 544 -26.53 -26.03 -3.43
CA ASN A 544 -25.45 -26.52 -4.29
C ASN A 544 -24.05 -26.30 -3.69
N ILE A 545 -23.96 -25.90 -2.41
CA ILE A 545 -22.67 -25.78 -1.71
C ILE A 545 -21.95 -27.13 -1.70
N SER A 546 -20.81 -27.14 -2.36
CA SER A 546 -19.96 -28.31 -2.55
C SER A 546 -18.58 -27.86 -3.01
N ARG A 547 -17.60 -28.77 -3.03
CA ARG A 547 -16.27 -28.51 -3.64
C ARG A 547 -16.42 -27.96 -5.06
N LYS A 548 -17.24 -28.63 -5.90
CA LYS A 548 -17.54 -28.19 -7.27
C LYS A 548 -18.17 -26.81 -7.33
N GLY A 549 -19.22 -26.57 -6.53
CA GLY A 549 -19.93 -25.29 -6.53
C GLY A 549 -19.02 -24.12 -6.19
N ILE A 550 -18.27 -24.24 -5.10
CA ILE A 550 -17.36 -23.19 -4.63
C ILE A 550 -16.17 -23.00 -5.58
N TYR A 551 -15.61 -24.09 -6.13
CA TYR A 551 -14.59 -24.01 -7.17
C TYR A 551 -15.08 -23.22 -8.39
N THR A 552 -16.33 -23.47 -8.80
CA THR A 552 -16.95 -22.80 -9.95
C THR A 552 -17.14 -21.30 -9.70
N VAL A 553 -17.54 -20.91 -8.49
CA VAL A 553 -17.62 -19.50 -8.08
C VAL A 553 -16.24 -18.84 -8.10
N LEU A 554 -15.22 -19.49 -7.51
CA LEU A 554 -13.87 -18.94 -7.49
C LEU A 554 -13.19 -18.93 -8.87
N SER A 555 -13.65 -19.77 -9.80
CA SER A 555 -13.20 -19.77 -11.20
C SER A 555 -13.97 -18.79 -12.09
N SER A 556 -14.98 -18.10 -11.54
CA SER A 556 -15.77 -17.09 -12.25
C SER A 556 -15.04 -15.75 -12.29
N LYS A 557 -15.17 -15.00 -13.38
CA LYS A 557 -14.50 -13.69 -13.54
C LYS A 557 -15.36 -12.58 -12.92
N PRO A 558 -14.77 -11.60 -12.20
CA PRO A 558 -13.33 -11.35 -12.02
C PRO A 558 -12.71 -12.00 -10.78
N THR A 559 -13.44 -12.82 -10.01
CA THR A 559 -12.87 -13.55 -8.85
C THR A 559 -11.64 -14.37 -9.24
N LEU A 560 -11.69 -15.01 -10.41
CA LEU A 560 -10.55 -15.47 -11.17
C LEU A 560 -10.03 -14.33 -12.06
N ASN A 561 -8.75 -14.00 -11.92
CA ASN A 561 -8.07 -12.96 -12.69
C ASN A 561 -6.65 -13.41 -13.10
N LYS A 562 -5.92 -12.58 -13.84
CA LYS A 562 -4.56 -12.90 -14.32
C LYS A 562 -3.53 -13.09 -13.20
N THR A 563 -3.82 -12.60 -11.99
CA THR A 563 -2.93 -12.68 -10.84
C THR A 563 -3.27 -13.84 -9.90
N THR A 564 -4.37 -14.56 -10.16
CA THR A 564 -4.73 -15.75 -9.39
C THR A 564 -3.68 -16.84 -9.59
N VAL A 565 -2.93 -17.10 -8.52
CA VAL A 565 -1.90 -18.13 -8.44
C VAL A 565 -2.54 -19.50 -8.23
N HIS A 566 -3.36 -19.62 -7.18
CA HIS A 566 -4.06 -20.86 -6.87
C HIS A 566 -5.40 -20.62 -6.17
N THR A 567 -6.25 -21.65 -6.22
CA THR A 567 -7.46 -21.78 -5.43
C THR A 567 -7.28 -22.89 -4.40
N VAL A 568 -7.58 -22.63 -3.13
CA VAL A 568 -7.67 -23.65 -2.08
C VAL A 568 -9.12 -23.88 -1.70
N ILE A 569 -9.52 -25.14 -1.53
CA ILE A 569 -10.84 -25.55 -1.04
C ILE A 569 -10.67 -26.49 0.14
N MET A 570 -11.35 -26.17 1.23
CA MET A 570 -11.29 -26.89 2.49
C MET A 570 -12.70 -27.24 2.98
N SER A 571 -12.83 -28.39 3.64
CA SER A 571 -13.96 -28.72 4.50
C SER A 571 -13.40 -29.16 5.85
N VAL A 572 -13.68 -28.37 6.89
CA VAL A 572 -13.09 -28.58 8.22
C VAL A 572 -13.59 -29.89 8.82
N THR A 573 -14.89 -30.16 8.73
CA THR A 573 -15.52 -31.33 9.35
C THR A 573 -15.06 -32.64 8.67
N LYS A 574 -14.81 -32.62 7.36
CA LYS A 574 -14.36 -33.80 6.61
C LYS A 574 -12.85 -33.90 6.46
N GLY A 575 -12.10 -32.85 6.80
CA GLY A 575 -10.64 -32.79 6.66
C GLY A 575 -10.15 -32.75 5.21
N TYR A 576 -11.04 -32.41 4.26
CA TYR A 576 -10.69 -32.24 2.84
C TYR A 576 -9.89 -30.95 2.64
N PHE A 577 -8.85 -31.05 1.81
CA PHE A 577 -7.97 -29.93 1.46
C PHE A 577 -7.45 -30.15 0.04
N GLU A 578 -7.80 -29.24 -0.87
CA GLU A 578 -7.38 -29.30 -2.28
C GLU A 578 -6.88 -27.93 -2.73
N THR A 579 -5.77 -27.92 -3.46
CA THR A 579 -5.19 -26.71 -4.05
C THR A 579 -5.14 -26.89 -5.56
N PHE A 580 -5.58 -25.89 -6.31
CA PHE A 580 -5.61 -25.89 -7.77
C PHE A 580 -4.77 -24.72 -8.27
N ILE A 581 -3.74 -24.97 -9.07
CA ILE A 581 -3.04 -23.90 -9.79
C ILE A 581 -4.00 -23.31 -10.81
N GLN A 582 -4.15 -22.00 -10.79
CA GLN A 582 -5.13 -21.31 -11.61
C GLN A 582 -4.51 -20.71 -12.86
N ASN A 583 -5.32 -20.63 -13.92
CA ASN A 583 -4.99 -19.89 -15.12
C ASN A 583 -6.23 -19.15 -15.62
N CYS A 584 -6.06 -17.90 -16.02
CA CYS A 584 -7.15 -17.08 -16.53
C CYS A 584 -6.96 -16.81 -18.03
N PRO A 585 -7.63 -17.58 -18.90
CA PRO A 585 -7.50 -17.40 -20.34
C PRO A 585 -8.14 -16.07 -20.78
N ASN A 586 -7.56 -15.48 -21.82
CA ASN A 586 -8.04 -14.23 -22.38
C ASN A 586 -9.45 -14.37 -22.98
N PRO A 587 -10.28 -13.31 -22.91
CA PRO A 587 -10.03 -12.04 -22.22
C PRO A 587 -10.14 -12.21 -20.70
N CYS A 588 -9.15 -11.71 -19.94
CA CYS A 588 -9.20 -11.73 -18.48
C CYS A 588 -8.58 -10.46 -17.88
N TRP A 589 -9.17 -10.01 -16.78
CA TRP A 589 -8.71 -8.82 -16.07
C TRP A 589 -7.33 -9.03 -15.46
N ALA A 590 -6.53 -7.96 -15.47
CA ALA A 590 -5.10 -8.03 -15.17
C ALA A 590 -4.77 -8.20 -13.68
N PHE A 591 -5.67 -7.89 -12.73
CA PHE A 591 -5.43 -8.06 -11.28
C PHE A 591 -6.72 -8.09 -10.44
#